data_AF-A0A497EC91-F1
#
_entry.id   AF-A0A497EC91-F1
#
_cell.length_a   1.000
_cell.length_b   1.000
_cell.length_c   1.000
_cell.angle_alpha   90.00
_cell.angle_beta   90.00
_cell.angle_gamma   90.00
#
_symmetry.space_group_name_H-M   'P 1'
#
loop_
_entity.id
_entity.type
_entity.pdbx_description
1 polymer ?
#
loop_
_entity_poly.entity_id
_entity_poly.type
_entity_poly.pdbx_seq_one_letter_code
_entity_poly.pdbx_strand_id
1 'polypeptide(L)'
;MEARVLTGNRFSRVLKSGGARPRFLRKAELEGQWVQTLPSLIRLPEPFPIFNADEDAVVTWGYPVHRSEGMIRLRTQMERQIGRELKYLQLERPDQDDRRKVVASREAVTASLEGAFLNAMLNDYGRSLVEVFIMSLSGDIQKLIGAVPRFLTKNPGGGLENNVAVRQLASMFGSQILKAAAQAGDRI
;
A
#
# COMPACT_ATOMS: atom_id res chain seq x y z
N MET A 1 -25.29 -16.45 -4.92
CA MET A 1 -24.89 -15.59 -3.78
C MET A 1 -24.70 -14.19 -4.33
N GLU A 2 -25.66 -13.30 -4.06
CA GLU A 2 -25.69 -11.94 -4.57
C GLU A 2 -24.53 -11.12 -3.99
N ALA A 3 -23.69 -10.56 -4.86
CA ALA A 3 -22.66 -9.58 -4.49
C ALA A 3 -23.33 -8.24 -4.10
N ARG A 4 -23.94 -8.20 -2.91
CA ARG A 4 -24.48 -6.98 -2.30
C ARG A 4 -23.46 -6.40 -1.32
N VAL A 5 -22.41 -5.73 -1.79
CA VAL A 5 -21.73 -4.74 -0.92
C VAL A 5 -21.21 -3.57 -1.76
N LEU A 6 -22.10 -2.63 -2.07
CA LEU A 6 -21.75 -1.27 -2.52
C LEU A 6 -22.70 -0.28 -1.84
N THR A 7 -22.45 0.00 -0.56
CA THR A 7 -23.28 0.93 0.23
C THR A 7 -22.70 2.34 0.21
N GLY A 8 -23.12 3.13 -0.79
CA GLY A 8 -22.87 4.57 -0.90
C GLY A 8 -23.68 5.18 -2.06
N ASN A 9 -24.46 6.25 -1.79
CA ASN A 9 -25.40 6.84 -2.76
C ASN A 9 -24.71 7.47 -3.98
N ARG A 10 -23.44 7.90 -3.83
CA ARG A 10 -22.63 8.43 -4.94
C ARG A 10 -21.87 7.34 -5.70
N PHE A 11 -21.35 6.34 -4.99
CA PHE A 11 -20.62 5.20 -5.57
C PHE A 11 -21.46 4.45 -6.60
N SER A 12 -22.71 4.14 -6.24
CA SER A 12 -23.68 3.47 -7.10
C SER A 12 -24.14 4.34 -8.26
N ARG A 13 -24.11 5.68 -8.12
CA ARG A 13 -24.38 6.63 -9.20
C ARG A 13 -23.24 6.69 -10.23
N VAL A 14 -21.99 6.74 -9.77
CA VAL A 14 -20.78 6.74 -10.62
C VAL A 14 -20.65 5.45 -11.43
N LEU A 15 -20.95 4.30 -10.83
CA LEU A 15 -20.91 3.02 -11.54
C LEU A 15 -22.07 2.85 -12.53
N LYS A 16 -23.25 3.43 -12.24
CA LYS A 16 -24.43 3.39 -13.13
C LYS A 16 -24.36 4.38 -14.29
N SER A 17 -23.61 5.47 -14.17
CA SER A 17 -23.50 6.48 -15.24
C SER A 17 -22.64 6.04 -16.43
N GLY A 18 -22.14 4.80 -16.45
CA GLY A 18 -21.22 4.32 -17.49
C GLY A 18 -19.84 5.00 -17.46
N GLY A 19 -19.59 5.85 -16.45
CA GLY A 19 -18.33 6.54 -16.24
C GLY A 19 -17.19 5.56 -15.95
N ALA A 20 -15.96 5.97 -16.26
CA ALA A 20 -14.75 5.19 -16.02
C ALA A 20 -14.72 4.65 -14.57
N ARG A 21 -14.29 3.40 -14.40
CA ARG A 21 -14.09 2.76 -13.09
C ARG A 21 -13.34 3.72 -12.16
N PRO A 22 -13.77 3.90 -10.89
CA PRO A 22 -13.06 4.77 -9.96
C PRO A 22 -11.57 4.43 -9.95
N ARG A 23 -10.72 5.42 -10.22
CA ARG A 23 -9.28 5.18 -10.27
C ARG A 23 -8.78 4.66 -8.93
N PHE A 24 -7.84 3.72 -9.00
CA PHE A 24 -7.16 3.05 -7.88
C PHE A 24 -7.92 1.94 -7.17
N LEU A 25 -9.16 1.63 -7.58
CA LEU A 25 -9.81 0.39 -7.17
C LEU A 25 -9.64 -0.70 -8.22
N ARG A 26 -9.17 -1.86 -7.78
CA ARG A 26 -9.15 -3.09 -8.58
C ARG A 26 -10.57 -3.63 -8.72
N LYS A 27 -10.81 -4.41 -9.77
CA LYS A 27 -12.08 -5.15 -9.95
C LYS A 27 -12.44 -5.97 -8.70
N ALA A 28 -11.46 -6.68 -8.15
CA ALA A 28 -11.58 -7.44 -6.91
C ALA A 28 -12.05 -6.60 -5.71
N GLU A 29 -11.53 -5.38 -5.54
CA GLU A 29 -11.93 -4.48 -4.47
C GLU A 29 -13.36 -3.98 -4.72
N LEU A 30 -13.71 -3.65 -5.97
CA LEU A 30 -15.12 -3.32 -6.31
C LEU A 30 -16.09 -4.49 -6.05
N GLU A 31 -15.60 -5.73 -6.08
CA GLU A 31 -16.36 -6.96 -5.81
C GLU A 31 -16.37 -7.36 -4.32
N GLY A 32 -15.80 -6.53 -3.44
CA GLY A 32 -15.85 -6.73 -1.98
C GLY A 32 -14.63 -7.40 -1.36
N GLN A 33 -13.56 -7.67 -2.11
CA GLN A 33 -12.35 -8.28 -1.54
C GLN A 33 -11.65 -7.40 -0.49
N TRP A 34 -11.94 -6.09 -0.46
CA TRP A 34 -11.43 -5.20 0.59
C TRP A 34 -11.87 -5.63 1.99
N VAL A 35 -12.98 -6.35 2.16
CA VAL A 35 -13.45 -6.87 3.47
C VAL A 35 -12.41 -7.82 4.08
N GLN A 36 -11.64 -8.53 3.26
CA GLN A 36 -10.58 -9.41 3.77
C GLN A 36 -9.37 -8.61 4.28
N THR A 37 -9.13 -7.43 3.71
CA THR A 37 -8.00 -6.55 4.07
C THR A 37 -8.36 -5.61 5.22
N LEU A 38 -9.61 -5.13 5.24
CA LEU A 38 -10.16 -4.18 6.20
C LEU A 38 -11.51 -4.72 6.73
N PRO A 39 -11.51 -5.74 7.58
CA PRO A 39 -12.74 -6.39 8.05
C PRO A 39 -13.64 -5.48 8.88
N SER A 40 -13.07 -4.46 9.52
CA SER A 40 -13.79 -3.49 10.34
C SER A 40 -14.39 -2.34 9.54
N LEU A 41 -14.10 -2.24 8.23
CA LEU A 41 -14.59 -1.17 7.39
C LEU A 41 -16.07 -1.42 7.04
N ILE A 42 -16.96 -0.49 7.42
CA ILE A 42 -18.41 -0.65 7.22
C ILE A 42 -18.79 -0.47 5.73
N ARG A 43 -18.08 0.41 5.02
CA ARG A 43 -18.26 0.69 3.59
C ARG A 43 -16.98 1.25 2.98
N LEU A 44 -16.81 1.09 1.67
CA LEU A 44 -15.73 1.79 0.96
C LEU A 44 -15.88 3.31 1.08
N PRO A 45 -14.77 4.06 1.26
CA PRO A 45 -14.77 5.52 1.21
C PRO A 45 -15.38 6.03 -0.10
N GLU A 46 -16.11 7.14 -0.12
CA GLU A 46 -16.67 7.64 -1.39
C GLU A 46 -15.55 8.21 -2.30
N PRO A 47 -15.55 7.91 -3.62
CA PRO A 47 -14.53 8.42 -4.51
C PRO A 47 -14.73 9.93 -4.74
N PHE A 48 -13.63 10.64 -4.89
CA PHE A 48 -13.62 12.07 -5.19
C PHE A 48 -13.82 12.31 -6.69
N PRO A 49 -14.47 13.43 -7.08
CA PRO A 49 -14.40 13.91 -8.45
C PRO A 49 -12.97 14.36 -8.75
N ILE A 50 -12.44 13.93 -9.89
CA ILE A 50 -11.16 14.38 -10.44
C ILE A 50 -11.50 15.24 -11.66
N PHE A 51 -11.19 16.53 -11.54
CA PHE A 51 -11.44 17.52 -12.57
C PHE A 51 -10.32 17.54 -13.62
N ASN A 52 -10.59 18.15 -14.77
CA ASN A 52 -9.56 18.54 -15.73
C ASN A 52 -8.72 19.72 -15.19
N ALA A 53 -7.71 20.15 -15.96
CA ALA A 53 -6.81 21.22 -15.56
C ALA A 53 -7.52 22.56 -15.31
N ASP A 54 -8.63 22.80 -16.00
CA ASP A 54 -9.42 24.04 -15.92
C ASP A 54 -10.49 23.99 -14.82
N GLU A 55 -10.58 22.87 -14.08
CA GLU A 55 -11.57 22.62 -13.01
C GLU A 55 -13.06 22.76 -13.40
N ASP A 56 -13.37 22.85 -14.69
CA ASP A 56 -14.73 23.10 -15.18
C ASP A 56 -15.56 21.82 -15.40
N ALA A 57 -14.91 20.65 -15.50
CA ALA A 57 -15.57 19.38 -15.72
C ALA A 57 -14.92 18.21 -14.97
N VAL A 58 -15.76 17.31 -14.45
CA VAL A 58 -15.31 16.05 -13.84
C VAL A 58 -14.91 15.07 -14.95
N VAL A 59 -13.61 14.76 -15.04
CA VAL A 59 -13.04 13.83 -16.02
C VAL A 59 -13.19 12.38 -15.55
N THR A 60 -13.01 12.13 -14.26
CA THR A 60 -13.13 10.79 -13.68
C THR A 60 -13.46 10.87 -12.20
N TRP A 61 -13.79 9.73 -11.60
CA TRP A 61 -13.89 9.58 -10.15
C TRP A 61 -12.74 8.71 -9.64
N GLY A 62 -12.34 8.87 -8.39
CA GLY A 62 -11.33 8.02 -7.75
C GLY A 62 -10.75 8.65 -6.51
N TYR A 63 -9.63 8.12 -6.05
CA TYR A 63 -8.90 8.69 -4.92
C TYR A 63 -7.61 9.34 -5.40
N PRO A 64 -7.27 10.57 -4.97
CA PRO A 64 -6.03 11.23 -5.36
C PRO A 64 -4.83 10.67 -4.59
N VAL A 65 -4.57 9.36 -4.72
CA VAL A 65 -3.48 8.68 -3.98
C VAL A 65 -2.27 8.37 -4.87
N HIS A 66 -2.45 8.37 -6.20
CA HIS A 66 -1.32 8.11 -7.10
C HIS A 66 -0.98 9.35 -7.92
N ARG A 67 0.25 9.82 -7.68
CA ARG A 67 1.03 10.94 -8.25
C ARG A 67 1.52 11.94 -7.19
N SER A 68 1.30 11.73 -5.89
CA SER A 68 2.08 12.47 -4.90
C SER A 68 3.52 11.92 -4.90
N GLU A 69 4.49 12.83 -4.98
CA GLU A 69 5.93 12.52 -4.91
C GLU A 69 6.26 11.68 -3.65
N GLY A 70 5.56 11.93 -2.54
CA GLY A 70 5.69 11.16 -1.31
C GLY A 70 5.35 9.67 -1.48
N MET A 71 4.27 9.34 -2.18
CA MET A 71 3.88 7.95 -2.42
C MET A 71 4.83 7.24 -3.40
N ILE A 72 5.31 7.94 -4.41
CA ILE A 72 6.31 7.42 -5.37
C ILE A 72 7.62 7.11 -4.63
N ARG A 73 8.05 8.03 -3.76
CA ARG A 73 9.25 7.88 -2.93
C ARG A 73 9.10 6.71 -1.96
N LEU A 74 7.98 6.60 -1.25
CA LEU A 74 7.70 5.50 -0.32
C LEU A 74 7.78 4.15 -1.05
N ARG A 75 7.11 4.03 -2.21
CA ARG A 75 7.17 2.81 -3.02
C ARG A 75 8.60 2.46 -3.43
N THR A 76 9.35 3.44 -3.92
CA THR A 76 10.76 3.25 -4.31
C THR A 76 11.63 2.80 -3.13
N GLN A 77 11.39 3.33 -1.93
CA GLN A 77 12.09 2.92 -0.71
C GLN A 77 11.74 1.48 -0.31
N MET A 78 10.46 1.08 -0.40
CA MET A 78 10.04 -0.30 -0.14
C MET A 78 10.68 -1.29 -1.12
N GLU A 79 10.72 -0.95 -2.41
CA GLU A 79 11.40 -1.74 -3.45
C GLU A 79 12.89 -1.93 -3.12
N ARG A 80 13.58 -0.84 -2.73
CA ARG A 80 14.99 -0.89 -2.31
C ARG A 80 15.19 -1.70 -1.04
N GLN A 81 14.28 -1.59 -0.07
CA GLN A 81 14.35 -2.38 1.17
C GLN A 81 14.27 -3.87 0.86
N ILE A 82 13.30 -4.32 0.03
CA ILE A 82 13.20 -5.73 -0.37
C ILE A 82 14.50 -6.21 -1.01
N GLY A 83 15.06 -5.44 -1.94
CA GLY A 83 16.33 -5.79 -2.57
C GLY A 83 17.49 -5.94 -1.56
N ARG A 84 17.53 -5.11 -0.52
CA ARG A 84 18.54 -5.18 0.55
C ARG A 84 18.31 -6.37 1.48
N GLU A 85 17.08 -6.62 1.88
CA GLU A 85 16.69 -7.78 2.70
C GLU A 85 17.05 -9.08 1.99
N LEU A 86 16.67 -9.21 0.72
CA LEU A 86 16.96 -10.40 -0.07
C LEU A 86 18.48 -10.59 -0.21
N LYS A 87 19.24 -9.54 -0.52
CA LYS A 87 20.71 -9.65 -0.56
C LYS A 87 21.29 -10.09 0.78
N TYR A 88 20.82 -9.51 1.88
CA TYR A 88 21.29 -9.86 3.22
C TYR A 88 21.00 -11.31 3.59
N LEU A 89 19.82 -11.83 3.23
CA LEU A 89 19.43 -13.23 3.44
C LEU A 89 20.28 -14.22 2.62
N GLN A 90 20.90 -13.77 1.52
CA GLN A 90 21.77 -14.59 0.68
C GLN A 90 23.25 -14.57 1.12
N LEU A 91 23.62 -13.73 2.08
CA LEU A 91 25.01 -13.67 2.57
C LEU A 91 25.31 -14.88 3.45
N GLU A 92 26.35 -15.64 3.11
CA GLU A 92 26.84 -16.75 3.95
C GLU A 92 27.49 -16.26 5.25
N ARG A 93 28.13 -15.08 5.21
CA ARG A 93 28.79 -14.44 6.37
C ARG A 93 28.49 -12.95 6.37
N PRO A 94 27.31 -12.53 6.88
CA PRO A 94 26.97 -11.12 6.96
C PRO A 94 27.87 -10.39 7.97
N ASP A 95 28.38 -9.22 7.57
CA ASP A 95 29.14 -8.36 8.49
C ASP A 95 28.20 -7.40 9.25
N GLN A 96 28.73 -6.76 10.30
CA GLN A 96 28.02 -5.75 11.07
C GLN A 96 27.56 -4.58 10.21
N ASP A 97 28.33 -4.20 9.18
CA ASP A 97 27.96 -3.14 8.24
C ASP A 97 26.73 -3.51 7.39
N ASP A 98 26.63 -4.76 6.92
CA ASP A 98 25.48 -5.24 6.16
C ASP A 98 24.20 -5.22 7.00
N ARG A 99 24.30 -5.66 8.26
CA ARG A 99 23.19 -5.58 9.20
C ARG A 99 22.76 -4.13 9.45
N ARG A 100 23.71 -3.21 9.62
CA ARG A 100 23.41 -1.77 9.80
C ARG A 100 22.68 -1.19 8.60
N LYS A 101 23.08 -1.53 7.37
CA LYS A 101 22.39 -1.09 6.14
C LYS A 101 20.95 -1.57 6.06
N VAL A 102 20.69 -2.82 6.46
CA VAL A 102 19.33 -3.38 6.48
C VAL A 102 18.47 -2.66 7.53
N VAL A 103 18.97 -2.52 8.76
CA VAL A 103 18.27 -1.82 9.84
C VAL A 103 17.96 -0.37 9.46
N ALA A 104 18.94 0.37 8.95
CA ALA A 104 18.73 1.75 8.48
C ALA A 104 17.69 1.83 7.35
N SER A 105 17.65 0.82 6.47
CA SER A 105 16.62 0.74 5.44
C SER A 105 15.22 0.54 6.02
N ARG A 106 15.08 -0.32 7.04
CA ARG A 106 13.81 -0.56 7.75
C ARG A 106 13.32 0.69 8.47
N GLU A 107 14.23 1.42 9.11
CA GLU A 107 13.92 2.67 9.81
C GLU A 107 13.47 3.76 8.85
N ALA A 108 14.17 3.93 7.73
CA ALA A 108 13.80 4.92 6.71
C ALA A 108 12.41 4.67 6.12
N VAL A 109 12.04 3.42 5.87
CA VAL A 109 10.68 3.07 5.40
C VAL A 109 9.64 3.28 6.50
N THR A 110 9.95 2.92 7.74
CA THR A 110 9.03 3.15 8.87
C THR A 110 8.73 4.64 9.06
N ALA A 111 9.75 5.50 9.03
CA ALA A 111 9.58 6.95 9.12
C ALA A 111 8.78 7.53 7.94
N SER A 112 8.96 6.98 6.74
CA SER A 112 8.21 7.42 5.55
C SER A 112 6.74 6.97 5.62
N LEU A 113 6.47 5.78 6.17
CA LEU A 113 5.12 5.30 6.46
C LEU A 113 4.45 6.14 7.54
N GLU A 114 5.17 6.48 8.61
CA GLU A 114 4.68 7.32 9.70
C GLU A 114 4.22 8.69 9.18
N GLY A 115 5.05 9.34 8.36
CA GLY A 115 4.68 10.61 7.72
C GLY A 115 3.47 10.49 6.79
N ALA A 116 3.35 9.38 6.05
CA ALA A 116 2.20 9.13 5.19
C ALA A 116 0.91 8.90 6.01
N PHE A 117 0.98 8.15 7.11
CA PHE A 117 -0.14 7.95 8.04
C PHE A 117 -0.56 9.26 8.69
N LEU A 118 0.39 10.02 9.24
CA LEU A 118 0.12 11.31 9.85
C LEU A 118 -0.56 12.26 8.86
N ASN A 119 -0.07 12.32 7.62
CA ASN A 119 -0.68 13.12 6.58
C ASN A 119 -2.12 12.64 6.24
N ALA A 120 -2.33 11.33 6.14
CA ALA A 120 -3.66 10.78 5.86
C ALA A 120 -4.65 11.07 7.01
N MET A 121 -4.21 10.96 8.26
CA MET A 121 -5.03 11.21 9.43
C MET A 121 -5.33 12.71 9.61
N LEU A 122 -4.34 13.60 9.48
CA LEU A 122 -4.54 15.05 9.60
C LEU A 122 -5.48 15.61 8.52
N ASN A 123 -5.47 15.00 7.33
CA ASN A 123 -6.30 15.42 6.20
C ASN A 123 -7.57 14.58 6.03
N ASP A 124 -7.88 13.68 6.98
CA ASP A 124 -8.96 12.71 6.81
C ASP A 124 -10.32 13.40 6.60
N TYR A 125 -10.63 14.45 7.38
CA TYR A 125 -11.86 15.25 7.29
C TYR A 125 -13.15 14.42 7.06
N GLY A 126 -13.24 13.21 7.64
CA GLY A 126 -14.38 12.30 7.49
C GLY A 126 -14.46 11.57 6.15
N ARG A 127 -13.36 11.54 5.40
CA ARG A 127 -13.26 10.95 4.05
C ARG A 127 -12.59 9.58 4.05
N SER A 128 -12.19 9.06 5.22
CA SER A 128 -11.58 7.73 5.36
C SER A 128 -10.33 7.56 4.49
N LEU A 129 -9.50 8.60 4.41
CA LEU A 129 -8.22 8.64 3.71
C LEU A 129 -7.22 7.63 4.28
N VAL A 130 -7.28 7.33 5.58
CA VAL A 130 -6.43 6.30 6.19
C VAL A 130 -6.73 4.93 5.58
N GLU A 131 -8.01 4.60 5.40
CA GLU A 131 -8.44 3.35 4.82
C GLU A 131 -8.09 3.27 3.33
N VAL A 132 -8.28 4.36 2.58
CA VAL A 132 -7.81 4.45 1.18
C VAL A 132 -6.29 4.25 1.11
N PHE A 133 -5.53 4.87 2.01
CA PHE A 133 -4.08 4.71 2.07
C PHE A 133 -3.66 3.27 2.35
N ILE A 134 -4.28 2.61 3.34
CA ILE A 134 -4.00 1.20 3.67
C ILE A 134 -4.35 0.28 2.50
N MET A 135 -5.48 0.51 1.80
CA MET A 135 -5.84 -0.26 0.61
C MET A 135 -4.78 -0.12 -0.49
N SER A 136 -4.36 1.12 -0.78
CA SER A 136 -3.31 1.38 -1.77
C SER A 136 -2.00 0.71 -1.38
N LEU A 137 -1.58 0.86 -0.13
CA LEU A 137 -0.33 0.30 0.40
C LEU A 137 -0.33 -1.24 0.35
N SER A 138 -1.44 -1.86 0.75
CA SER A 138 -1.63 -3.32 0.69
C SER A 138 -1.50 -3.82 -0.75
N GLY A 139 -2.10 -3.08 -1.69
CA GLY A 139 -2.00 -3.38 -3.11
C GLY A 139 -0.57 -3.32 -3.64
N ASP A 140 0.21 -2.32 -3.21
CA ASP A 140 1.61 -2.19 -3.61
C ASP A 140 2.48 -3.28 -2.99
N ILE A 141 2.33 -3.57 -1.69
CA ILE A 141 3.06 -4.65 -1.01
C ILE A 141 2.80 -6.00 -1.68
N GLN A 142 1.55 -6.31 -2.04
CA GLN A 142 1.23 -7.54 -2.77
C GLN A 142 1.99 -7.65 -4.10
N LYS A 143 2.07 -6.55 -4.87
CA LYS A 143 2.82 -6.53 -6.14
C LYS A 143 4.32 -6.71 -5.91
N LEU A 144 4.85 -6.05 -4.89
CA LEU A 144 6.25 -6.12 -4.53
C LEU A 144 6.67 -7.51 -4.06
N ILE A 145 5.89 -8.10 -3.16
CA ILE A 145 6.10 -9.47 -2.68
C ILE A 145 5.92 -10.48 -3.82
N GLY A 146 4.93 -10.29 -4.69
CA GLY A 146 4.73 -11.14 -5.87
C GLY A 146 5.90 -11.11 -6.86
N ALA A 147 6.75 -10.08 -6.82
CA ALA A 147 7.97 -10.00 -7.64
C ALA A 147 9.19 -10.71 -7.01
N VAL A 148 9.13 -11.08 -5.73
CA VAL A 148 10.25 -11.72 -4.99
C VAL A 148 10.71 -13.04 -5.62
N PRO A 149 9.82 -13.97 -6.04
CA PRO A 149 10.26 -15.22 -6.67
C PRO A 149 11.05 -14.98 -7.97
N ARG A 150 10.70 -13.95 -8.75
CA ARG A 150 11.44 -13.56 -9.96
C ARG A 150 12.82 -12.98 -9.65
N PHE A 151 12.97 -12.33 -8.49
CA PHE A 151 14.25 -11.81 -8.04
C PHE A 151 15.18 -12.94 -7.58
N LEU A 152 14.64 -13.89 -6.81
CA LEU A 152 15.40 -15.05 -6.31
C LEU A 152 15.84 -16.00 -7.41
N THR A 153 14.98 -16.24 -8.42
CA THR A 153 15.35 -17.04 -9.60
C THR A 153 16.47 -16.42 -10.44
N LYS A 154 16.57 -15.08 -10.48
CA LYS A 154 17.65 -14.38 -11.19
C LYS A 154 18.96 -14.32 -10.40
N ASN A 155 18.91 -14.47 -9.08
CA ASN A 155 20.07 -14.46 -8.19
C ASN A 155 20.05 -15.73 -7.32
N PRO A 156 20.43 -16.89 -7.89
CA PRO A 156 20.44 -18.18 -7.19
C PRO A 156 21.67 -18.26 -6.27
N GLY A 157 21.72 -17.42 -5.24
CA GLY A 157 22.69 -17.51 -4.15
C GLY A 157 21.92 -17.73 -2.86
N GLY A 158 22.09 -18.88 -2.21
CA GLY A 158 21.40 -19.20 -0.95
C GLY A 158 20.11 -20.00 -1.14
N GLY A 159 20.07 -21.21 -0.57
CA GLY A 159 18.94 -22.15 -0.61
C GLY A 159 17.71 -21.70 0.19
N LEU A 160 17.41 -20.41 0.22
CA LEU A 160 16.21 -19.89 0.87
C LEU A 160 15.01 -20.22 0.01
N GLU A 161 14.09 -21.01 0.57
CA GLU A 161 12.82 -21.30 -0.11
C GLU A 161 12.04 -20.01 -0.34
N ASN A 162 11.54 -19.83 -1.57
CA ASN A 162 10.75 -18.65 -1.97
C ASN A 162 9.62 -18.34 -0.98
N ASN A 163 8.97 -19.38 -0.45
CA ASN A 163 7.87 -19.25 0.51
C ASN A 163 8.32 -18.65 1.85
N VAL A 164 9.53 -18.97 2.31
CA VAL A 164 10.09 -18.45 3.56
C VAL A 164 10.43 -16.98 3.39
N ALA A 165 11.09 -16.60 2.29
CA ALA A 165 11.43 -15.21 2.00
C ALA A 165 10.18 -14.33 1.90
N VAL A 166 9.14 -14.81 1.19
CA VAL A 166 7.86 -14.11 1.05
C VAL A 166 7.18 -13.89 2.40
N ARG A 167 7.14 -14.91 3.26
CA ARG A 167 6.55 -14.79 4.61
C ARG A 167 7.32 -13.84 5.50
N GLN A 168 8.66 -13.90 5.49
CA GLN A 168 9.50 -13.00 6.27
C GLN A 168 9.31 -11.54 5.86
N LEU A 169 9.30 -11.25 4.55
CA LEU A 169 9.05 -9.91 4.03
C LEU A 169 7.64 -9.41 4.36
N ALA A 170 6.62 -10.27 4.23
CA ALA A 170 5.25 -9.94 4.59
C ALA A 170 5.13 -9.58 6.09
N SER A 171 5.73 -10.40 6.96
CA SER A 171 5.74 -10.15 8.41
C SER A 171 6.46 -8.85 8.75
N MET A 172 7.61 -8.59 8.11
CA MET A 172 8.38 -7.37 8.30
C MET A 172 7.56 -6.12 7.93
N PHE A 173 6.93 -6.11 6.75
CA PHE A 173 6.08 -5.00 6.33
C PHE A 173 4.87 -4.83 7.25
N GLY A 174 4.24 -5.92 7.68
CA GLY A 174 3.15 -5.88 8.66
C GLY A 174 3.58 -5.18 9.96
N SER A 175 4.73 -5.55 10.52
CA SER A 175 5.27 -4.89 11.72
C SER A 175 5.62 -3.42 11.50
N GLN A 176 6.18 -3.06 10.33
CA GLN A 176 6.50 -1.67 10.00
C GLN A 176 5.24 -0.80 9.87
N ILE A 177 4.18 -1.33 9.26
CA ILE A 177 2.90 -0.64 9.13
C ILE A 177 2.29 -0.38 10.50
N LEU A 178 2.22 -1.40 11.36
CA LEU A 178 1.65 -1.26 12.71
C LEU A 178 2.43 -0.25 13.55
N LYS A 179 3.77 -0.33 13.50
CA LYS A 179 4.64 0.62 14.21
C LYS A 179 4.43 2.05 13.70
N ALA A 180 4.43 2.25 12.39
CA ALA A 180 4.24 3.56 11.78
C ALA A 180 2.85 4.16 12.09
N ALA A 181 1.80 3.34 12.06
CA ALA A 181 0.45 3.76 12.39
C ALA A 181 0.32 4.17 13.87
N ALA A 182 0.90 3.39 14.79
CA ALA A 182 0.92 3.73 16.21
C ALA A 182 1.68 5.05 16.47
N GLN A 183 2.88 5.18 15.90
CA GLN A 183 3.69 6.41 16.04
C GLN A 183 3.03 7.64 15.44
N ALA A 184 2.33 7.49 14.32
CA ALA A 184 1.55 8.58 13.73
C ALA A 184 0.34 8.95 14.61
N GLY A 185 -0.34 7.96 15.17
CA GLY A 185 -1.46 8.15 16.10
C GLY A 185 -1.05 8.87 17.39
N ASP A 186 0.12 8.56 17.95
CA ASP A 186 0.65 9.23 19.15
C ASP A 186 0.95 10.73 18.95
N ARG A 187 0.99 11.20 17.69
CA ARG A 187 1.32 12.59 17.33
C ARG A 187 0.10 13.46 17.01
N ILE A 188 -1.10 12.91 17.06
CA ILE A 188 -2.38 13.58 16.76
C ILE A 188 -3.09 13.89 18.06
#